data_AF-A0A6V7LUY5-F1
#
_entry.id   AF-A0A6V7LUY5-F1
#
_cell.length_a   1.000
_cell.length_b   1.000
_cell.length_c   1.000
_cell.angle_alpha   90.00
_cell.angle_beta   90.00
_cell.angle_gamma   90.00
#
_symmetry.space_group_name_H-M   'P 1'
#
loop_
_entity.id
_entity.type
_entity.pdbx_description
1 polymer ?
#
loop_
_entity_poly.entity_id
_entity_poly.type
_entity_poly.pdbx_seq_one_letter_code
_entity_poly.pdbx_strand_id
1 'polypeptide(L)' 'AFGGKLSDPHSRGTIIFSNPCRTSCLSSSCYNVEFLLDSIRCQKLQSFGKY' A
#
# COMPACT_ATOMS: atom_id res chain seq x y z
N ALA A 1 -5.44 -16.57 1.19
CA ALA A 1 -5.41 -15.73 -0.03
C ALA A 1 -5.76 -14.29 0.35
N PHE A 2 -5.09 -13.29 -0.25
CA PHE A 2 -5.45 -11.88 -0.05
C PHE A 2 -6.66 -11.52 -0.93
N GLY A 3 -7.67 -10.85 -0.35
CA GLY A 3 -8.92 -10.47 -1.01
C GLY A 3 -9.10 -8.96 -1.19
N GLY A 4 -8.01 -8.22 -1.34
CA GLY A 4 -8.05 -6.76 -1.48
C GLY A 4 -8.78 -6.31 -2.75
N LYS A 5 -9.50 -5.18 -2.67
CA LYS A 5 -10.19 -4.56 -3.80
C LYS A 5 -9.41 -3.36 -4.31
N LEU A 6 -9.16 -3.32 -5.62
CA LEU A 6 -8.62 -2.12 -6.28
C LEU A 6 -9.74 -1.09 -6.46
N SER A 7 -9.45 0.17 -6.14
CA SER A 7 -10.39 1.29 -6.26
C SER A 7 -9.65 2.56 -6.66
N ASP A 8 -10.40 3.59 -7.04
CA ASP A 8 -9.82 4.90 -7.34
C ASP A 8 -9.06 5.45 -6.11
N PRO A 9 -7.85 6.04 -6.30
CA PRO A 9 -7.04 6.54 -5.20
C PRO A 9 -7.70 7.68 -4.39
N HIS A 10 -8.73 8.35 -4.92
CA HIS A 10 -9.47 9.39 -4.22
C HIS A 10 -10.70 8.87 -3.46
N SER A 11 -10.97 7.55 -3.51
CA SER A 11 -12.04 6.96 -2.72
C SER A 11 -11.71 7.00 -1.22
N ARG A 12 -12.73 7.25 -0.39
CA ARG A 12 -12.56 7.31 1.07
C ARG A 12 -12.22 5.91 1.60
N GLY A 13 -11.26 5.84 2.52
CA GLY A 13 -10.82 4.58 3.13
C GLY A 13 -9.88 3.75 2.25
N THR A 14 -9.36 4.30 1.15
CA THR A 14 -8.41 3.61 0.27
C THR A 14 -6.98 3.76 0.77
N ILE A 15 -6.25 2.64 0.79
CA ILE A 15 -4.80 2.63 0.98
C ILE A 15 -4.14 2.82 -0.39
N ILE A 16 -3.23 3.80 -0.49
CA ILE A 16 -2.55 4.15 -1.74
C ILE A 16 -1.16 3.50 -1.72
N PHE A 17 -0.85 2.68 -2.73
CA PHE A 17 0.50 2.17 -2.93
C PHE A 17 1.18 2.96 -4.04
N SER A 18 2.32 3.58 -3.74
CA SER A 18 3.07 4.40 -4.70
C SER A 18 4.52 3.97 -4.78
N ASN A 19 5.13 4.21 -5.95
CA ASN A 19 6.56 4.00 -6.14
C ASN A 19 7.31 5.26 -5.64
N PRO A 20 8.31 5.11 -4.75
CA PRO A 20 9.09 6.23 -4.22
C PRO A 20 9.76 7.09 -5.31
N CYS A 21 10.03 6.55 -6.50
CA CYS A 21 10.64 7.30 -7.60
C CYS A 21 9.72 8.31 -8.29
N ARG A 22 8.40 8.28 -8.06
CA ARG A 22 7.44 9.04 -8.89
C ARG A 22 6.44 9.91 -8.14
N THR A 23 6.32 9.83 -6.81
CA THR A 23 5.26 10.60 -6.13
C THR A 23 5.60 10.90 -4.68
N SER A 24 5.68 12.19 -4.32
CA SER A 24 5.60 12.67 -2.94
C SER A 24 4.15 12.57 -2.49
N CYS A 25 3.81 11.44 -1.89
CA CYS A 25 2.47 11.14 -1.43
C CYS A 25 2.28 11.74 -0.03
N LEU A 26 1.60 12.89 0.07
CA LEU A 26 1.47 13.66 1.32
C LEU A 26 0.41 13.11 2.31
N SER A 27 -0.18 11.96 2.01
CA SER A 27 -1.27 11.36 2.81
C SER A 27 -0.75 10.27 3.74
N SER A 28 -1.29 10.22 4.96
CA SER A 28 -1.01 9.20 5.99
C SER A 28 -1.40 7.77 5.59
N SER A 29 -2.07 7.60 4.45
CA SER A 29 -2.50 6.30 3.90
C SER A 29 -1.71 5.88 2.66
N CYS A 30 -0.54 6.51 2.43
CA CYS A 30 0.30 6.18 1.30
C CYS A 30 1.51 5.34 1.74
N TYR A 31 1.64 4.16 1.15
CA TYR A 31 2.68 3.20 1.48
C TYR A 31 3.48 2.82 0.23
N ASN A 32 4.70 2.37 0.44
CA ASN A 32 5.54 1.86 -0.63
C ASN A 32 4.95 0.55 -1.20
N VAL A 33 5.05 0.33 -2.51
CA VAL A 33 4.64 -0.92 -3.16
C VAL A 33 5.36 -2.16 -2.59
N GLU A 34 6.56 -1.99 -2.03
CA GLU A 34 7.32 -3.04 -1.33
C GLU A 34 6.52 -3.66 -0.17
N PHE A 35 5.70 -2.87 0.54
CA PHE A 35 4.80 -3.37 1.58
C PHE A 35 3.87 -4.47 1.04
N LEU A 36 3.28 -4.21 -0.14
CA LEU A 36 2.32 -5.10 -0.77
C LEU A 36 3.02 -6.38 -1.23
N LEU A 37 4.19 -6.23 -1.87
CA LEU A 37 4.99 -7.35 -2.36
C LEU A 37 5.44 -8.26 -1.21
N ASP A 38 5.98 -7.70 -0.13
CA ASP A 38 6.39 -8.46 1.04
C ASP A 38 5.21 -9.14 1.74
N SER A 39 4.05 -8.47 1.78
CA SER A 39 2.84 -9.05 2.37
C SER A 39 2.36 -10.26 1.59
N ILE A 40 2.36 -10.18 0.25
CA ILE A 40 2.01 -11.28 -0.64
C ILE A 40 3.00 -12.44 -0.47
N ARG A 41 4.30 -12.15 -0.52
CA ARG A 41 5.36 -13.15 -0.42
C ARG A 41 5.34 -13.91 0.91
N CYS A 42 5.13 -13.20 2.02
CA CYS A 42 5.08 -13.80 3.35
C CYS A 42 3.71 -14.41 3.69
N GLN A 43 2.71 -14.26 2.82
CA GLN A 43 1.30 -14.58 3.11
C GLN A 43 0.80 -13.98 4.43
N LYS A 44 1.36 -12.83 4.81
CA LYS A 44 1.08 -12.14 6.07
C LYS A 44 1.17 -10.64 5.82
N LEU A 45 0.15 -9.91 6.25
CA LEU A 45 0.16 -8.44 6.26
C LEU A 45 1.36 -7.94 7.07
N GLN A 46 2.25 -7.20 6.40
CA GLN A 46 3.35 -6.54 7.07
C GLN A 46 2.85 -5.34 7.89
N SER A 47 3.67 -4.84 8.82
CA SER A 47 3.33 -3.63 9.58
C SER A 47 3.59 -2.39 8.73
N PHE A 48 2.62 -1.48 8.69
CA PHE A 48 2.73 -0.22 7.98
C PHE A 48 3.88 0.66 8.45
N GLY A 49 4.25 0.62 9.74
CA GLY A 49 5.34 1.45 10.28
C GLY A 49 6.76 1.04 9.83
N LYS A 50 6.89 -0.04 9.05
CA LYS A 50 8.17 -0.52 8.50
C LYS A 50 8.45 0.01 7.08
N TYR A 51 7.44 0.58 6.40
CA TYR A 51 7.50 1.01 5.00
C TYR A 51 7.03 2.45 4.83
#